data_AF-A0A3A8KEH5-F1
#
_entry.id   AF-A0A3A8KEH5-F1
#
_cell.length_a   1.000
_cell.length_b   1.000
_cell.length_c   1.000
_cell.angle_alpha   90.00
_cell.angle_beta   90.00
_cell.angle_gamma   90.00
#
_symmetry.space_group_name_H-M   'P 1'
#
loop_
_entity.id
_entity.type
_entity.pdbx_description
1 polymer ?
#
loop_
_entity_poly.entity_id
_entity_poly.type
_entity_poly.pdbx_seq_one_letter_code
_entity_poly.pdbx_strand_id
1 'polypeptide(L)'
;MRGRQRVKTVVDEVEREEAAPAPRPATAPPAPPVDVDPLYGVALLKTAFELKRRPDGSVDEVLSTVLARLRIDEGEFRAFLAQQGGLLAALGQKH
;
A
#
# COMPACT_ATOMS: atom_id res chain seq x y z
N MET A 1 11.40 1.16 -49.90
CA MET A 1 10.51 0.14 -49.31
C MET A 1 11.17 -0.37 -48.03
N ARG A 2 10.49 -0.22 -46.88
CA ARG A 2 11.04 -0.37 -45.52
C ARG A 2 11.29 -1.84 -45.17
N GLY A 3 12.51 -2.12 -44.70
CA GLY A 3 12.98 -3.43 -44.28
C GLY A 3 12.27 -3.97 -43.04
N ARG A 4 11.93 -5.26 -43.09
CA ARG A 4 11.44 -6.07 -41.97
C ARG A 4 12.59 -6.28 -40.99
N GLN A 5 12.58 -5.56 -39.88
CA GLN A 5 13.48 -5.84 -38.75
C GLN A 5 12.76 -6.75 -37.76
N ARG A 6 13.13 -8.03 -37.73
CA ARG A 6 12.78 -8.98 -36.65
C ARG A 6 13.86 -8.83 -35.59
N VAL A 7 13.55 -8.20 -34.47
CA VAL A 7 14.44 -8.16 -33.31
C VAL A 7 14.27 -9.49 -32.57
N LYS A 8 15.30 -10.34 -32.61
CA LYS A 8 15.42 -11.52 -31.76
C LYS A 8 16.08 -11.06 -30.46
N THR A 9 15.32 -10.95 -29.38
CA THR A 9 15.92 -10.79 -28.05
C THR A 9 16.41 -12.17 -27.62
N VAL A 10 17.72 -12.33 -27.63
CA VAL A 10 18.44 -13.47 -27.07
C VAL A 10 18.27 -13.40 -25.55
N VAL A 11 17.80 -14.50 -24.96
CA VAL A 11 17.73 -14.69 -23.51
C VAL A 11 19.14 -15.08 -23.07
N ASP A 12 19.81 -14.19 -22.34
CA ASP A 12 21.09 -14.49 -21.68
C ASP A 12 20.76 -15.29 -20.40
N GLU A 13 20.90 -16.60 -20.52
CA GLU A 13 20.79 -17.55 -19.42
C GLU A 13 22.16 -17.64 -18.76
N VAL A 14 22.41 -16.76 -17.78
CA VAL A 14 23.62 -16.84 -16.94
C VAL A 14 23.32 -17.76 -15.76
N GLU A 15 23.71 -19.02 -15.92
CA GLU A 15 23.89 -19.97 -14.83
C GLU A 15 24.81 -19.35 -13.77
N ARG A 16 24.26 -19.00 -12.61
CA ARG A 16 25.03 -18.67 -11.42
C ARG A 16 24.78 -19.72 -10.36
N GLU A 17 25.69 -20.69 -10.37
CA GLU A 17 26.21 -21.49 -9.27
C GLU A 17 25.35 -21.56 -7.99
N GLU A 18 24.90 -22.79 -7.75
CA GLU A 18 24.21 -23.34 -6.61
C GLU A 18 24.82 -22.89 -5.26
N ALA A 19 24.22 -21.87 -4.66
CA ALA A 19 24.35 -21.60 -3.23
C ALA A 19 23.05 -22.04 -2.55
N ALA A 20 23.14 -23.03 -1.67
CA ALA A 20 22.03 -23.59 -0.92
C ALA A 20 21.08 -22.48 -0.40
N PRO A 21 19.76 -22.58 -0.62
CA PRO A 21 18.84 -21.54 -0.18
C PRO A 21 18.80 -21.53 1.35
N ALA A 22 19.28 -20.43 1.94
CA ALA A 22 18.96 -20.09 3.32
C ALA A 22 17.42 -20.15 3.48
N PRO A 23 16.89 -20.66 4.61
CA PRO A 23 15.46 -20.74 4.82
C PRO A 23 14.88 -19.33 4.70
N ARG A 24 14.11 -19.10 3.63
CA ARG A 24 13.28 -17.90 3.50
C ARG A 24 12.43 -17.82 4.77
N PRO A 25 12.39 -16.70 5.50
CA PRO A 25 11.46 -16.57 6.59
C PRO A 25 10.09 -16.90 6.02
N ALA A 26 9.38 -17.84 6.65
CA ALA A 26 8.04 -18.22 6.23
C ALA A 26 7.18 -16.97 6.26
N THR A 27 7.03 -16.33 5.10
CA THR A 27 6.06 -15.26 4.93
C THR A 27 4.72 -15.92 5.20
N ALA A 28 4.07 -15.50 6.27
CA ALA A 28 2.73 -15.95 6.60
C ALA A 28 1.88 -15.91 5.32
N PRO A 29 1.03 -16.93 5.07
CA PRO A 29 0.14 -16.90 3.93
C PRO A 29 -0.63 -15.57 3.92
N PRO A 30 -0.80 -14.94 2.74
CA PRO A 30 -1.51 -13.67 2.66
C PRO A 30 -2.88 -13.85 3.33
N ALA A 31 -3.20 -12.94 4.25
CA ALA A 31 -4.50 -12.97 4.91
C ALA A 31 -5.60 -13.04 3.84
N PRO A 32 -6.67 -13.81 4.07
CA PRO A 32 -7.79 -13.85 3.12
C PRO A 32 -8.24 -12.41 2.83
N PRO A 33 -8.66 -12.11 1.60
CA PRO A 33 -9.11 -10.77 1.25
C PRO A 33 -10.27 -10.43 2.17
N VAL A 34 -9.99 -9.56 3.14
CA VAL A 34 -11.03 -8.89 3.92
C VAL A 34 -11.87 -8.12 2.91
N ASP A 35 -13.19 -8.21 3.01
CA ASP A 35 -14.09 -7.41 2.20
C ASP A 35 -13.98 -5.96 2.71
N VAL A 36 -12.96 -5.26 2.20
CA VAL A 36 -12.66 -3.88 2.61
C VAL A 36 -13.52 -2.96 1.79
N ASP A 37 -14.23 -2.05 2.46
CA ASP A 37 -14.90 -0.96 1.77
C ASP A 37 -13.88 -0.19 0.91
N PRO A 38 -14.08 -0.11 -0.43
CA PRO A 38 -13.19 0.61 -1.31
C PRO A 38 -13.01 2.09 -0.94
N LEU A 39 -13.95 2.68 -0.19
CA LEU A 39 -13.84 4.03 0.35
C LEU A 39 -12.71 4.19 1.36
N TYR A 40 -12.20 3.12 1.97
CA TYR A 40 -11.11 3.19 2.94
C TYR A 40 -9.80 3.65 2.29
N GLY A 41 -9.52 3.16 1.08
CA GLY A 41 -8.39 3.66 0.29
C GLY A 41 -8.55 5.14 -0.09
N VAL A 42 -9.78 5.56 -0.42
CA VAL A 42 -10.08 6.96 -0.75
C VAL A 42 -9.92 7.86 0.48
N ALA A 43 -10.33 7.39 1.67
CA ALA A 43 -10.15 8.10 2.92
C ALA A 43 -8.66 8.31 3.25
N LEU A 44 -7.83 7.28 3.10
CA LEU A 44 -6.38 7.39 3.28
C LEU A 44 -5.75 8.41 2.32
N LEU A 45 -6.09 8.33 1.03
CA LEU A 45 -5.58 9.26 0.03
C LEU A 45 -5.98 10.71 0.35
N LYS A 46 -7.24 10.96 0.67
CA LYS A 46 -7.72 12.30 1.04
C LYS A 46 -7.04 12.83 2.30
N THR A 47 -6.87 11.97 3.31
CA THR A 47 -6.15 12.32 4.55
C THR A 47 -4.72 12.73 4.24
N ALA A 48 -3.99 11.95 3.42
CA ALA A 48 -2.64 12.29 2.99
C ALA A 48 -2.58 13.63 2.21
N PHE A 49 -3.54 13.88 1.32
CA PHE A 49 -3.62 15.15 0.58
C PHE A 49 -3.86 16.35 1.50
N GLU A 50 -4.76 16.23 2.48
CA GLU A 50 -5.04 17.31 3.43
C GLU A 50 -3.84 17.58 4.34
N LEU A 51 -3.15 16.54 4.82
CA LEU A 51 -1.91 16.69 5.59
C LEU A 51 -0.81 17.36 4.78
N LYS A 52 -0.68 17.04 3.49
CA LYS A 52 0.26 17.74 2.60
C LYS A 52 -0.07 19.23 2.44
N ARG A 53 -1.35 19.60 2.49
CA ARG A 53 -1.81 21.00 2.39
C ARG A 53 -1.69 21.76 3.70
N ARG A 54 -1.68 21.05 4.83
CA ARG A 54 -1.66 21.59 6.18
C ARG A 54 -0.60 20.85 7.00
N PRO A 55 0.69 21.18 6.84
CA PRO A 55 1.78 20.45 7.48
C PRO A 55 1.71 20.48 9.01
N ASP A 56 1.11 21.54 9.58
CA ASP A 56 0.90 21.68 11.04
C ASP A 56 -0.46 21.12 11.51
N GLY A 57 -1.23 20.49 10.61
CA GLY A 57 -2.53 19.92 10.93
C GLY A 57 -2.42 18.63 11.71
N SER A 58 -3.26 18.46 12.73
CA SER A 58 -3.35 17.20 13.48
C SER A 58 -3.85 16.07 12.58
N VAL A 59 -3.13 14.95 12.59
CA VAL A 59 -3.48 13.75 11.84
C VAL A 59 -4.88 13.24 12.21
N ASP A 60 -5.21 13.21 13.50
CA ASP A 60 -6.51 12.75 13.98
C ASP A 60 -7.65 13.68 13.57
N GLU A 61 -7.44 15.00 13.60
CA GLU A 61 -8.46 15.98 13.20
C GLU A 61 -8.74 15.90 11.69
N VAL A 62 -7.68 15.79 10.89
CA VAL A 62 -7.79 15.64 9.43
C VAL A 62 -8.50 14.33 9.10
N LEU A 63 -8.11 13.23 9.74
CA LEU A 63 -8.75 11.93 9.53
C LEU A 63 -10.24 11.99 9.90
N SER A 64 -10.58 12.47 11.10
CA SER A 64 -11.97 12.60 11.56
C SER A 64 -12.82 13.41 10.59
N THR A 65 -12.27 14.52 10.07
CA THR A 65 -12.95 15.37 9.08
C THR A 65 -13.20 14.64 7.77
N VAL A 66 -12.22 13.86 7.28
CA VAL A 66 -12.36 13.10 6.03
C VAL A 66 -13.40 11.99 6.18
N LEU A 67 -13.35 11.22 7.28
CA LEU A 67 -14.29 10.13 7.53
C LEU A 67 -15.72 10.63 7.67
N ALA A 68 -15.93 11.72 8.41
CA ALA A 68 -17.25 12.35 8.52
C ALA A 68 -17.82 12.78 7.16
N ARG A 69 -16.99 13.34 6.27
CA ARG A 69 -17.41 13.73 4.91
C ARG A 69 -17.79 12.55 4.03
N LEU A 70 -17.09 11.42 4.21
CA LEU A 70 -17.35 10.18 3.47
C LEU A 70 -18.45 9.32 4.12
N ARG A 71 -18.93 9.72 5.32
CA ARG A 71 -19.89 8.95 6.14
C ARG A 71 -19.36 7.55 6.50
N ILE A 72 -18.06 7.47 6.75
CA ILE A 72 -17.39 6.24 7.22
C ILE A 72 -17.38 6.25 8.74
N ASP A 73 -17.68 5.10 9.35
CA ASP A 73 -17.56 4.94 10.80
C ASP A 73 -16.09 4.98 11.22
N GLU A 74 -15.77 5.87 12.15
CA GLU A 74 -14.40 6.08 12.58
C GLU A 74 -13.85 4.92 13.42
N GLY A 75 -14.70 4.29 14.23
CA GLY A 75 -14.30 3.14 15.05
C GLY A 75 -13.95 1.94 14.17
N GLU A 76 -14.79 1.65 13.18
CA GLU A 76 -14.57 0.59 12.20
C GLU A 76 -13.30 0.85 11.38
N PHE A 77 -13.13 2.07 10.87
CA PHE A 77 -11.95 2.44 10.10
C PHE A 77 -10.66 2.34 10.91
N ARG A 78 -10.67 2.79 12.17
CA ARG A 78 -9.50 2.65 13.07
C ARG A 78 -9.20 1.20 13.42
N ALA A 79 -10.23 0.36 13.60
CA ALA A 79 -10.05 -1.08 13.80
C ALA A 79 -9.45 -1.77 12.57
N PHE A 80 -9.86 -1.35 11.37
CA PHE A 80 -9.23 -1.78 10.11
C PHE A 80 -7.75 -1.38 10.05
N LEU A 81 -7.43 -0.12 10.36
CA LEU A 81 -6.03 0.33 10.35
C LEU A 81 -5.17 -0.39 11.38
N ALA A 82 -5.70 -0.69 12.57
CA ALA A 82 -4.98 -1.43 13.59
C ALA A 82 -4.52 -2.81 13.09
N GLN A 83 -5.31 -3.47 12.24
CA GLN A 83 -4.94 -4.75 11.60
C GLN A 83 -3.81 -4.59 10.56
N GLN A 84 -3.66 -3.40 9.97
CA GLN A 84 -2.66 -3.10 8.94
C GLN A 84 -1.38 -2.45 9.48
N GLY A 85 -1.21 -2.39 10.81
CA GLY A 85 -0.04 -1.75 11.44
C GLY A 85 -0.25 -0.28 11.82
N GLY A 86 -1.48 0.20 11.78
CA GLY A 86 -1.89 1.53 12.24
C GLY A 86 -1.88 2.60 11.14
N LEU A 87 -2.33 3.80 11.51
CA LEU A 87 -2.53 4.92 10.59
C LEU A 87 -1.23 5.39 9.93
N LEU A 88 -0.13 5.48 10.68
CA LEU A 88 1.15 5.96 10.14
C LEU A 88 1.73 4.98 9.10
N ALA A 89 1.62 3.68 9.36
CA ALA A 89 1.99 2.65 8.40
C ALA A 89 1.14 2.74 7.12
N ALA A 90 -0.17 2.96 7.26
CA ALA A 90 -1.08 3.13 6.13
C ALA A 90 -0.80 4.43 5.33
N LEU A 91 -0.28 5.47 5.97
CA LEU A 91 0.16 6.71 5.31
C LEU A 91 1.59 6.63 4.76
N GLY A 92 2.27 5.48 4.89
CA GLY A 92 3.64 5.29 4.42
C GLY A 92 4.69 6.06 5.23
N GLN A 93 4.34 6.52 6.43
CA GLN A 93 5.30 7.17 7.34
C GLN A 93 6.00 6.08 8.17
N LYS A 94 7.31 6.01 8.03
CA LYS A 94 8.15 5.21 8.94
C LYS A 94 8.36 6.02 10.22
N HIS A 95 8.20 5.36 11.36
CA HIS A 95 8.61 5.88 12.67
C HIS A 95 10.08 6.30 12.68
#